data_AF-A0A3D8QLW9-F1
#
_entry.id   AF-A0A3D8QLW9-F1
#
_cell.length_a   1.000
_cell.length_b   1.000
_cell.length_c   1.000
_cell.angle_alpha   90.00
_cell.angle_beta   90.00
_cell.angle_gamma   90.00
#
_symmetry.space_group_name_H-M   'P 1'
#
loop_
_entity.id
_entity.type
_entity.pdbx_description
1 polymer ?
#
loop_
_entity_poly.entity_id
_entity_poly.type
_entity_poly.pdbx_seq_one_letter_code
_entity_poly.pdbx_strand_id
1 'polypeptide(L)'
;MPSPSHPQAQFVPIPPDLDLSALVENTTNFDYVTRLPKEMLKEHSAQSLEKLVLLHVVIGGKPLVIEGWERMLDAGLFSPTWLRENYGTKGKLNEVIAWY
;
A
#
# COMPACT_ATOMS: atom_id res chain seq x y z
N MET A 1 35.72 13.32 0.21
CA MET A 1 34.30 13.70 0.31
C MET A 1 33.55 12.98 -0.81
N PRO A 2 32.40 12.34 -0.56
CA PRO A 2 31.65 11.68 -1.63
C PRO A 2 31.04 12.75 -2.54
N SER A 3 31.17 12.56 -3.85
CA SER A 3 30.63 13.45 -4.88
C SER A 3 29.10 13.28 -4.98
N PRO A 4 28.33 14.37 -5.11
CA PRO A 4 26.89 14.33 -5.31
C PRO A 4 26.60 14.05 -6.79
N SER A 5 26.84 12.83 -7.27
CA SER A 5 26.63 12.48 -8.68
C SER A 5 25.25 11.88 -8.98
N HIS A 6 24.36 11.77 -7.99
CA HIS A 6 22.99 11.33 -8.22
C HIS A 6 22.02 12.47 -7.93
N PRO A 7 21.23 12.95 -8.91
CA PRO A 7 20.13 13.86 -8.63
C PRO A 7 19.17 13.14 -7.67
N GLN A 8 18.99 13.73 -6.49
CA GLN A 8 17.97 13.30 -5.54
C GLN A 8 16.75 14.18 -5.77
N ALA A 9 15.57 13.57 -5.84
CA ALA A 9 14.34 14.33 -5.86
C ALA A 9 14.25 15.14 -4.56
N GLN A 10 14.03 16.46 -4.69
CA GLN A 10 13.81 17.31 -3.54
C GLN A 10 12.52 16.86 -2.85
N PHE A 11 12.56 16.76 -1.52
CA PHE A 11 11.33 16.55 -0.76
C PHE A 11 10.49 17.82 -0.85
N VAL A 12 9.42 17.75 -1.63
CA VAL A 12 8.39 18.79 -1.70
C VAL A 12 7.22 18.29 -0.87
N PRO A 13 6.89 18.94 0.26
CA PRO A 13 5.75 18.53 1.08
C PRO A 13 4.46 18.64 0.29
N ILE A 14 3.55 17.69 0.52
CA ILE A 14 2.21 17.73 -0.07
C ILE A 14 1.44 18.90 0.56
N PRO A 15 0.82 19.79 -0.24
CA PRO A 15 0.04 20.91 0.29
C PRO A 15 -1.10 20.42 1.21
N PRO A 16 -1.33 21.08 2.37
CA PRO A 16 -2.40 20.68 3.29
C PRO A 16 -3.80 20.91 2.72
N ASP A 17 -3.91 21.78 1.73
CA ASP A 17 -5.11 22.16 0.98
C ASP A 17 -5.19 21.46 -0.39
N LEU A 18 -4.49 20.32 -0.56
CA LEU A 18 -4.51 19.54 -1.80
C LEU A 18 -5.95 19.16 -2.18
N ASP A 19 -6.42 19.73 -3.29
CA ASP A 19 -7.65 19.29 -3.96
C ASP A 19 -7.36 18.05 -4.81
N LEU A 20 -7.70 16.87 -4.26
CA LEU A 20 -7.50 15.59 -4.92
C LEU A 20 -8.34 15.45 -6.20
N SER A 21 -9.53 16.04 -6.23
CA SER A 21 -10.42 15.95 -7.40
C SER A 21 -9.86 16.76 -8.54
N ALA A 22 -9.48 18.02 -8.28
CA ALA A 22 -8.82 18.85 -9.28
C ALA A 22 -7.50 18.22 -9.75
N LEU A 23 -6.72 17.60 -8.86
CA LEU A 23 -5.47 16.94 -9.24
C LEU A 23 -5.70 15.80 -10.25
N VAL A 24 -6.67 14.92 -9.98
CA VAL A 24 -6.97 13.78 -10.87
C VAL A 24 -7.51 14.26 -12.20
N GLU A 25 -8.43 15.23 -12.21
CA GLU A 25 -9.04 15.76 -13.44
C GLU A 25 -8.03 16.46 -14.36
N ASN A 26 -7.04 17.15 -13.78
CA ASN A 26 -6.08 17.95 -14.53
C ASN A 26 -4.76 17.21 -14.85
N THR A 27 -4.57 15.99 -14.34
CA THR A 27 -3.34 15.21 -14.57
C THR A 27 -3.57 14.06 -15.52
N THR A 28 -2.91 14.08 -16.68
CA THR A 28 -2.99 12.98 -17.65
C THR A 28 -2.51 11.67 -17.02
N ASN A 29 -3.25 10.58 -17.27
CA ASN A 29 -3.01 9.24 -16.72
C ASN A 29 -3.28 9.08 -15.22
N PHE A 30 -3.91 10.05 -14.56
CA PHE A 30 -4.45 9.84 -13.22
C PHE A 30 -5.90 9.39 -13.33
N ASP A 31 -6.24 8.36 -12.57
CA ASP A 31 -7.60 7.86 -12.43
C ASP A 31 -7.77 7.29 -11.03
N TYR A 32 -9.01 7.31 -10.53
CA TYR A 32 -9.32 6.69 -9.26
C TYR A 32 -9.29 5.17 -9.39
N VAL A 33 -8.67 4.52 -8.41
CA VAL A 33 -8.65 3.06 -8.32
C VAL A 33 -10.06 2.54 -8.02
N THR A 34 -10.43 1.42 -8.64
CA THR A 34 -11.67 0.71 -8.29
C THR A 34 -11.54 0.14 -6.88
N ARG A 35 -12.52 0.43 -6.02
CA ARG A 35 -12.57 -0.01 -4.62
C ARG A 35 -13.84 -0.81 -4.38
N LEU A 36 -13.74 -1.95 -3.72
CA LEU A 36 -14.86 -2.81 -3.39
C LEU A 36 -14.85 -3.14 -1.89
N PRO A 37 -15.99 -3.05 -1.19
CA PRO A 37 -16.07 -3.52 0.19
C PRO A 37 -15.98 -5.04 0.24
N LYS A 38 -15.30 -5.60 1.24
CA LYS A 38 -15.15 -7.05 1.42
C LYS A 38 -16.50 -7.78 1.56
N GLU A 39 -17.56 -7.08 1.96
CA GLU A 39 -18.90 -7.65 2.10
C GLU A 39 -19.42 -8.18 0.77
N MET A 40 -19.07 -7.52 -0.35
CA MET A 40 -19.39 -8.01 -1.69
C MET A 40 -18.71 -9.35 -1.98
N LEU A 41 -17.57 -9.64 -1.36
CA LEU A 41 -16.91 -10.93 -1.50
C LEU A 41 -17.67 -12.06 -0.80
N LYS A 42 -18.48 -11.78 0.21
CA LYS A 42 -19.30 -12.79 0.90
C LYS A 42 -20.47 -13.28 0.04
N GLU A 43 -20.96 -12.41 -0.84
CA GLU A 43 -22.07 -12.69 -1.74
C GLU A 43 -21.63 -13.43 -3.01
N HIS A 44 -20.32 -13.53 -3.24
CA HIS A 44 -19.72 -14.09 -4.44
C HIS A 44 -18.88 -15.33 -4.14
N SER A 45 -18.86 -16.29 -5.07
CA SER A 45 -17.97 -17.45 -4.96
C SER A 45 -16.50 -17.04 -5.18
N ALA A 46 -15.56 -17.87 -4.70
CA ALA A 46 -14.14 -17.68 -4.95
C ALA A 46 -13.82 -17.56 -6.46
N GLN A 47 -14.48 -18.36 -7.29
CA GLN A 47 -14.34 -18.33 -8.76
C GLN A 47 -14.78 -16.99 -9.36
N SER A 48 -15.78 -16.33 -8.76
CA SER A 48 -16.24 -15.02 -9.22
C SER A 48 -15.19 -13.94 -8.94
N LEU A 49 -14.54 -13.99 -7.78
CA LEU A 49 -13.43 -13.11 -7.44
C LEU A 49 -12.21 -13.36 -8.35
N GLU A 50 -11.85 -14.62 -8.59
CA GLU A 50 -10.77 -14.98 -9.51
C GLU A 50 -11.01 -14.41 -10.90
N LYS A 51 -12.23 -14.54 -11.42
CA LYS A 51 -12.62 -13.98 -12.72
C LYS A 51 -12.53 -12.45 -12.73
N LEU A 52 -12.98 -11.79 -11.66
CA LEU A 52 -12.86 -10.33 -11.52
C LEU A 52 -11.39 -9.89 -11.55
N VAL A 53 -10.53 -10.54 -10.77
CA VAL A 53 -9.09 -10.23 -10.71
C VAL A 53 -8.42 -10.46 -12.06
N LEU A 54 -8.73 -11.59 -12.72
CA LEU A 54 -8.18 -11.89 -14.04
C LEU A 54 -8.56 -10.82 -15.08
N LEU A 55 -9.84 -10.44 -15.15
CA LEU A 55 -10.30 -9.47 -16.13
C LEU A 55 -9.80 -8.05 -15.85
N HIS A 56 -9.91 -7.58 -14.60
CA HIS A 56 -9.63 -6.19 -14.24
C HIS A 56 -8.13 -5.92 -14.02
N VAL A 57 -7.47 -6.76 -13.22
CA VAL A 57 -6.09 -6.53 -12.80
C VAL A 57 -5.10 -7.09 -13.81
N VAL A 58 -5.27 -8.37 -14.18
CA VAL A 58 -4.28 -9.05 -15.03
C VAL A 58 -4.41 -8.62 -16.48
N ILE A 59 -5.61 -8.72 -17.06
CA ILE A 59 -5.86 -8.37 -18.46
C ILE A 59 -5.98 -6.85 -18.61
N GLY A 60 -6.75 -6.20 -17.73
CA GLY A 60 -6.97 -4.75 -17.80
C GLY A 60 -5.78 -3.91 -17.33
N GLY A 61 -4.84 -4.48 -16.57
CA GLY A 61 -3.72 -3.74 -15.99
C GLY A 61 -4.14 -2.70 -14.95
N LYS A 62 -5.37 -2.78 -14.43
CA LYS A 62 -5.93 -1.77 -13.52
C LYS A 62 -5.83 -2.24 -12.06
N PRO A 63 -5.39 -1.39 -11.14
CA PRO A 63 -5.38 -1.76 -9.73
C PRO A 63 -6.81 -1.97 -9.22
N LEU A 64 -6.93 -2.83 -8.20
CA LEU A 64 -8.17 -3.11 -7.47
C LEU A 64 -7.87 -3.07 -5.97
N VAL A 65 -8.70 -2.36 -5.21
CA VAL A 65 -8.61 -2.29 -3.75
C VAL A 65 -9.83 -2.96 -3.13
N ILE A 66 -9.59 -3.83 -2.15
CA ILE A 66 -10.64 -4.44 -1.33
C ILE A 66 -10.59 -3.83 0.06
N GLU A 67 -11.68 -3.20 0.48
CA GLU A 67 -11.80 -2.43 1.73
C GLU A 67 -12.58 -3.20 2.82
N GLY A 68 -12.57 -2.70 4.06
CA GLY A 68 -13.36 -3.27 5.15
C GLY A 68 -12.60 -4.24 6.08
N TRP A 69 -11.28 -4.35 5.93
CA TRP A 69 -10.43 -5.22 6.76
C TRP A 69 -9.95 -4.55 8.03
N GLU A 70 -10.07 -3.23 8.15
CA GLU A 70 -9.61 -2.42 9.28
C GLU A 70 -10.20 -2.88 10.62
N ARG A 71 -11.45 -3.37 10.62
CA ARG A 71 -12.10 -3.88 11.85
C ARG A 71 -11.67 -5.29 12.25
N MET A 72 -10.92 -5.99 11.39
CA MET A 72 -10.40 -7.33 11.66
C MET A 72 -8.98 -7.31 12.22
N LEU A 73 -8.26 -6.21 12.03
CA LEU A 73 -6.92 -6.02 12.58
C LEU A 73 -7.02 -5.24 13.88
N ASP A 74 -6.24 -5.66 14.88
CA ASP A 74 -6.13 -4.90 16.13
C ASP A 74 -5.52 -3.52 15.84
N ALA A 75 -6.12 -2.46 16.40
CA ALA A 75 -5.70 -1.08 16.13
C ALA A 75 -4.28 -0.76 16.66
N GLY A 76 -3.78 -1.54 17.61
CA GLY A 76 -2.41 -1.44 18.12
C GLY A 76 -1.39 -2.15 17.24
N LEU A 77 -1.83 -3.06 16.36
CA LEU A 77 -0.96 -3.82 15.47
C LEU A 77 -0.26 -2.88 14.49
N PHE A 78 1.06 -3.03 14.37
CA PHE A 78 1.93 -2.16 13.56
C PHE A 78 1.93 -0.67 13.98
N SER A 79 1.39 -0.32 15.14
CA SER A 79 1.59 1.02 15.70
C SER A 79 3.09 1.30 15.92
N PRO A 80 3.52 2.59 15.94
CA PRO A 80 4.92 2.91 16.22
C PRO A 80 5.42 2.32 17.55
N THR A 81 4.56 2.23 18.56
CA THR A 81 4.85 1.58 19.84
C THR A 81 5.06 0.08 19.64
N TRP A 82 4.12 -0.60 18.99
CA TRP A 82 4.22 -2.04 18.71
C TRP A 82 5.48 -2.37 17.89
N LEU A 83 5.77 -1.59 16.85
CA LEU A 83 6.97 -1.77 16.02
C LEU A 83 8.25 -1.57 16.85
N ARG A 84 8.27 -0.60 17.75
CA ARG A 84 9.42 -0.36 18.63
C ARG A 84 9.64 -1.51 19.61
N GLU A 85 8.57 -2.02 20.19
CA GLU A 85 8.62 -3.13 21.16
C GLU A 85 9.01 -4.46 20.50
N ASN A 86 8.50 -4.74 19.31
CA ASN A 86 8.70 -6.03 18.63
C ASN A 86 9.92 -6.04 17.69
N TYR A 87 10.23 -4.91 17.05
CA TYR A 87 11.25 -4.78 16.00
C TYR A 87 12.16 -3.54 16.13
N GLY A 88 12.04 -2.76 17.21
CA GLY A 88 12.78 -1.49 17.37
C GLY A 88 14.27 -1.65 17.65
N THR A 89 14.73 -2.86 17.98
CA THR A 89 16.14 -3.14 18.25
C THR A 89 16.81 -3.68 16.98
N LYS A 90 17.61 -2.85 16.32
CA LYS A 90 18.46 -3.26 15.19
C LYS A 90 19.56 -4.20 15.73
N GLY A 91 19.30 -5.51 15.78
CA GLY A 91 20.28 -6.44 16.37
C GLY A 91 19.94 -7.93 16.46
N LYS A 92 18.69 -8.38 16.27
CA LYS A 92 18.38 -9.84 16.26
C LYS A 92 18.48 -10.51 14.87
N LEU A 93 18.93 -9.78 13.85
CA LEU A 93 19.20 -10.36 12.52
C LEU A 93 20.64 -10.91 12.39
N ASN A 94 21.50 -10.70 13.40
CA ASN A 94 22.92 -11.05 13.32
C ASN A 94 23.28 -12.39 13.99
N GLU A 95 22.37 -13.03 14.74
CA GLU A 95 22.66 -14.33 15.37
C GLU A 95 22.34 -15.53 14.45
N VAL A 96 21.54 -15.34 13.40
CA VAL A 96 21.20 -16.43 12.46
C VAL A 96 22.23 -16.59 11.33
N ILE A 97 22.99 -15.54 11.01
CA ILE A 97 24.03 -15.58 9.96
C ILE A 97 25.38 -16.10 10.52
N ALA A 98 25.50 -16.34 11.83
CA ALA A 98 26.70 -16.95 12.42
C ALA A 98 26.78 -18.49 12.22
N TRP A 99 25.81 -19.10 11.55
CA TRP A 99 25.77 -20.54 11.24
C TRP A 99 25.84 -20.88 9.75
N TYR A 100 26.40 -20.00 8.91
CA TYR A 100 26.87 -20.33 7.55
C TYR A 100 28.22 -19.67 7.25
#